data_AF-A0A946ZCG2-F1
#
_entry.id   AF-A0A946ZCG2-F1
#
_cell.length_a   1.000
_cell.length_b   1.000
_cell.length_c   1.000
_cell.angle_alpha   90.00
_cell.angle_beta   90.00
_cell.angle_gamma   90.00
#
_symmetry.space_group_name_H-M   'P 1'
#
loop_
_entity.id
_entity.type
_entity.pdbx_description
1 polymer ?
#
loop_
_entity_poly.entity_id
_entity_poly.type
_entity_poly.pdbx_seq_one_letter_code
_entity_poly.pdbx_strand_id
1 'polypeptide(L)'
;LDILANNDWKRPIYFSGGSFDKAEYIWMKDYLQLDGLVYKLVPIKTKNESAFEMGRIDTDLMYDIVKGWEWGNSGSPDIYHDTQTRIQGLSFRSNLARLTEALLSEGKIEKAKEIIDLAMENIPVEHFGFYTFVEPFVDGYYKVGETNKARAVFEKLKKIYRERLDYYAGIPLDEQYEKIEDIISDMEGYRRNIDILIANDDREMAEKETALFNDHIDQFSHFYRDSFMEDEAQENTVQPDTSAPAEPDTTEATDSIE
;
A
#
# COMPACT_ATOMS: atom_id res chain seq x y z
N LEU A 1 -12.68 21.16 26.14
CA LEU A 1 -12.39 22.33 25.28
C LEU A 1 -11.73 23.47 26.05
N ASP A 2 -12.00 23.64 27.35
CA ASP A 2 -11.38 24.67 28.19
C ASP A 2 -9.84 24.64 28.23
N ILE A 3 -9.24 23.44 28.17
CA ILE A 3 -7.77 23.31 28.06
C ILE A 3 -7.27 24.05 26.82
N LEU A 4 -7.92 23.89 25.66
CA LEU A 4 -7.52 24.58 24.43
C LEU A 4 -7.77 26.09 24.51
N ALA A 5 -8.89 26.48 25.11
CA ALA A 5 -9.26 27.89 25.28
C ALA A 5 -8.28 28.68 26.17
N ASN A 6 -7.57 28.02 27.08
CA ASN A 6 -6.69 28.67 28.07
C ASN A 6 -5.19 28.37 27.87
N ASN A 7 -4.81 27.54 26.90
CA ASN A 7 -3.43 27.09 26.75
C ASN A 7 -2.54 28.07 25.94
N ASP A 8 -3.11 28.98 25.15
CA ASP A 8 -2.38 29.95 24.27
C ASP A 8 -1.19 29.34 23.50
N TRP A 9 -1.25 28.04 23.18
CA TRP A 9 -0.13 27.27 22.61
C TRP A 9 1.18 27.26 23.42
N LYS A 10 1.13 27.61 24.72
CA LYS A 10 2.28 27.61 25.63
C LYS A 10 2.75 26.20 25.98
N ARG A 11 1.83 25.23 26.04
CA ARG A 11 2.15 23.81 26.22
C ARG A 11 1.65 22.99 25.02
N PRO A 12 2.49 22.15 24.41
CA PRO A 12 2.04 21.28 23.35
C PRO A 12 1.10 20.20 23.91
N ILE A 13 0.06 19.87 23.13
CA ILE A 13 -0.88 18.79 23.46
C ILE A 13 -0.60 17.66 22.48
N TYR A 14 -0.32 16.48 23.01
CA TYR A 14 -0.03 15.28 22.24
C TYR A 14 -1.07 14.21 22.50
N PHE A 15 -1.34 13.42 21.46
CA PHE A 15 -2.14 12.20 21.49
C PHE A 15 -1.22 11.02 21.14
N SER A 16 -1.39 9.92 21.86
CA SER A 16 -0.80 8.65 21.44
C SER A 16 -1.52 8.15 20.18
N GLY A 17 -0.78 7.53 19.26
CA GLY A 17 -1.38 6.78 18.16
C GLY A 17 -2.10 5.51 18.62
N GLY A 18 -2.57 4.71 17.65
CA GLY A 18 -3.12 3.38 17.89
C GLY A 18 -4.65 3.29 17.96
N SER A 19 -5.36 4.43 18.06
CA SER A 19 -6.83 4.45 17.91
C SER A 19 -7.26 5.02 16.56
N PHE A 20 -8.24 4.34 15.94
CA PHE A 20 -8.93 4.82 14.75
C PHE A 20 -10.19 5.64 15.06
N ASP A 21 -10.66 5.66 16.30
CA ASP A 21 -11.82 6.46 16.69
C ASP A 21 -11.50 7.97 16.65
N LYS A 22 -12.44 8.78 16.19
CA LYS A 22 -12.34 10.25 16.21
C LYS A 22 -12.47 10.81 17.62
N ALA A 23 -13.22 10.14 18.50
CA ALA A 23 -13.44 10.59 19.88
C ALA A 23 -12.14 10.63 20.70
N GLU A 24 -11.22 9.69 20.47
CA GLU A 24 -9.90 9.63 21.14
C GLU A 24 -9.00 10.83 20.82
N TYR A 25 -9.28 11.53 19.72
CA TYR A 25 -8.57 12.76 19.33
C TYR A 25 -9.46 13.99 19.51
N ILE A 26 -10.56 13.87 20.26
CA ILE A 26 -11.53 14.94 20.53
C ILE A 26 -12.05 15.55 19.22
N TRP A 27 -12.26 14.69 18.20
CA TRP A 27 -12.67 15.07 16.84
C TRP A 27 -11.72 16.03 16.11
N MET A 28 -10.45 16.13 16.55
CA MET A 28 -9.45 17.06 15.99
C MET A 28 -8.44 16.40 15.05
N LYS A 29 -8.79 15.27 14.43
CA LYS A 29 -7.88 14.53 13.53
C LYS A 29 -7.33 15.37 12.37
N ASP A 30 -8.09 16.36 11.92
CA ASP A 30 -7.67 17.30 10.85
C ASP A 30 -6.67 18.36 11.33
N TYR A 31 -6.28 18.36 12.60
CA TYR A 31 -5.41 19.37 13.22
C TYR A 31 -4.19 18.74 13.87
N LEU A 32 -3.80 17.55 13.40
CA LEU A 32 -2.68 16.80 13.95
C LEU A 32 -1.42 16.98 13.10
N GLN A 33 -0.28 16.88 13.75
CA GLN A 33 1.03 16.74 13.15
C GLN A 33 1.68 15.48 13.72
N LEU A 34 2.25 14.63 12.86
CA LEU A 34 3.02 13.48 13.30
C LEU A 34 4.43 13.91 13.70
N ASP A 35 4.76 13.73 14.99
CA ASP A 35 6.08 13.99 15.57
C ASP A 35 6.63 12.66 16.12
N GLY A 36 7.43 11.97 15.30
CA GLY A 36 7.98 10.64 15.58
C GLY A 36 6.92 9.53 15.59
N LEU A 37 6.39 9.21 16.78
CA LEU A 37 5.37 8.18 17.00
C LEU A 37 4.09 8.73 17.64
N VAL A 38 4.04 10.04 17.87
CA VAL A 38 2.92 10.71 18.56
C VAL A 38 2.34 11.83 17.70
N TYR A 39 1.11 12.21 17.99
CA TYR A 39 0.40 13.23 17.23
C TYR A 39 0.27 14.51 18.05
N LYS A 40 0.90 15.59 17.59
CA LYS A 40 0.79 16.93 18.18
C LYS A 40 -0.41 17.66 17.62
N LEU A 41 -1.22 18.26 18.49
CA LEU A 41 -2.26 19.18 18.06
C LEU A 41 -1.65 20.50 17.60
N VAL A 42 -1.97 20.93 16.39
CA VAL A 42 -1.51 22.19 15.77
C VAL A 42 -2.71 22.95 15.17
N PRO A 43 -2.71 24.30 15.19
CA PRO A 43 -3.80 25.10 14.63
C PRO A 43 -3.76 25.18 13.09
N ILE A 44 -3.39 24.09 12.42
CA ILE A 44 -3.25 23.99 10.97
C ILE A 44 -4.19 22.89 10.52
N LYS A 45 -5.18 23.25 9.70
CA LYS A 45 -6.12 22.28 9.16
C LYS A 45 -5.47 21.53 8.00
N THR A 46 -5.31 20.23 8.17
CA THR A 46 -4.87 19.28 7.15
C THR A 46 -5.92 18.19 7.06
N LYS A 47 -6.58 18.08 5.91
CA LYS A 47 -7.64 17.07 5.72
C LYS A 47 -7.04 15.68 5.93
N ASN A 48 -7.63 14.91 6.84
CA ASN A 48 -7.22 13.53 7.02
C ASN A 48 -7.76 12.68 5.85
N GLU A 49 -6.88 12.13 5.03
CA GLU A 49 -7.25 11.32 3.86
C GLU A 49 -7.56 9.88 4.25
N SER A 50 -6.82 9.31 5.20
CA SER A 50 -7.00 7.93 5.64
C SER A 50 -6.52 7.74 7.08
N ALA A 51 -6.92 6.63 7.70
CA ALA A 51 -6.42 6.27 9.02
C ALA A 51 -4.88 6.16 9.10
N PHE A 52 -4.21 5.84 7.99
CA PHE A 52 -2.76 5.69 7.89
C PHE A 52 -2.05 7.03 7.58
N GLU A 53 -2.75 7.97 6.94
CA GLU A 53 -2.24 9.32 6.60
C GLU A 53 -2.64 10.41 7.60
N MET A 54 -2.91 10.02 8.84
CA MET A 54 -3.32 10.97 9.86
C MET A 54 -2.17 11.91 10.24
N GLY A 55 -2.51 13.21 10.28
CA GLY A 55 -1.62 14.28 10.70
C GLY A 55 -0.62 14.72 9.62
N ARG A 56 -0.37 16.02 9.54
CA ARG A 56 0.66 16.58 8.65
C ARG A 56 2.07 16.16 9.09
N ILE A 57 3.03 16.29 8.18
CA ILE A 57 4.45 16.09 8.49
C ILE A 57 5.17 17.44 8.41
N ASP A 58 5.91 17.75 9.47
CA ASP A 58 6.97 18.76 9.45
C ASP A 58 8.28 18.01 9.24
N THR A 59 8.80 18.01 8.02
CA THR A 59 9.90 17.12 7.63
C THR A 59 11.19 17.41 8.39
N ASP A 60 11.49 18.67 8.71
CA ASP A 60 12.72 19.02 9.42
C ASP A 60 12.64 18.58 10.89
N LEU A 61 11.51 18.85 11.57
CA LEU A 61 11.31 18.38 12.94
C LEU A 61 11.25 16.85 13.03
N MET A 62 10.47 16.21 12.15
CA MET A 62 10.30 14.76 12.14
C MET A 62 11.63 14.05 11.85
N TYR A 63 12.42 14.56 10.90
CA TYR A 63 13.75 14.03 10.60
C TYR A 63 14.67 14.11 11.82
N ASP A 64 14.73 15.27 12.50
CA ASP A 64 15.58 15.44 13.69
C ASP A 64 15.16 14.49 14.83
N ILE A 65 13.85 14.31 15.04
CA ILE A 65 13.31 13.35 16.04
C ILE A 65 13.74 11.92 15.69
N VAL A 66 13.54 11.49 14.44
CA VAL A 66 13.84 10.13 13.97
C VAL A 66 15.35 9.85 14.04
N LYS A 67 16.18 10.81 13.65
CA LYS A 67 17.65 10.67 13.75
C LYS A 67 18.13 10.60 15.20
N GLY A 68 17.33 11.06 16.15
CA GLY A 68 17.58 10.93 17.59
C GLY A 68 17.05 9.62 18.22
N TRP A 69 16.42 8.72 17.46
CA TRP A 69 15.95 7.45 18.00
C TRP A 69 17.10 6.49 18.31
N GLU A 70 16.96 5.77 19.43
CA GLU A 70 17.86 4.69 19.82
C GLU A 70 17.23 3.35 19.45
N TRP A 71 17.85 2.63 18.51
CA TRP A 71 17.32 1.37 17.97
C TRP A 71 17.81 0.13 18.71
N GLY A 72 18.84 0.27 19.56
CA GLY A 72 19.47 -0.86 20.24
C GLY A 72 19.92 -1.94 19.26
N ASN A 73 19.45 -3.17 19.47
CA ASN A 73 19.73 -4.33 18.63
C ASN A 73 18.54 -4.72 17.73
N SER A 74 17.60 -3.80 17.45
CA SER A 74 16.40 -4.06 16.64
C SER A 74 16.70 -4.72 15.28
N GLY A 75 17.76 -4.28 14.60
CA GLY A 75 18.18 -4.86 13.32
C GLY A 75 19.07 -6.11 13.42
N SER A 76 19.44 -6.54 14.62
CA SER A 76 20.45 -7.61 14.81
C SER A 76 19.87 -8.99 14.51
N PRO A 77 20.58 -9.84 13.75
CA PRO A 77 20.21 -11.24 13.57
C PRO A 77 20.47 -12.10 14.82
N ASP A 78 21.16 -11.57 15.84
CA ASP A 78 21.54 -12.30 17.05
C ASP A 78 20.42 -12.34 18.10
N ILE A 79 19.28 -11.69 17.83
CA ILE A 79 18.11 -11.72 18.70
C ILE A 79 16.91 -12.38 18.02
N TYR A 80 16.02 -12.91 18.85
CA TYR A 80 14.71 -13.34 18.40
C TYR A 80 13.74 -12.16 18.40
N HIS A 81 13.22 -11.80 17.23
CA HIS A 81 12.13 -10.84 17.09
C HIS A 81 10.81 -11.54 17.40
N ASP A 82 10.29 -11.35 18.60
CA ASP A 82 8.99 -11.91 18.98
C ASP A 82 7.84 -11.21 18.24
N THR A 83 6.64 -11.80 18.34
CA THR A 83 5.46 -11.29 17.63
C THR A 83 5.12 -9.84 17.96
N GLN A 84 5.30 -9.40 19.22
CA GLN A 84 5.02 -8.01 19.58
C GLN A 84 6.05 -7.06 18.98
N THR A 85 7.34 -7.40 19.01
CA THR A 85 8.39 -6.61 18.35
C THR A 85 8.10 -6.43 16.85
N ARG A 86 7.69 -7.51 16.17
CA ARG A 86 7.32 -7.45 14.75
C ARG A 86 6.12 -6.55 14.48
N ILE A 87 5.06 -6.67 15.28
CA ILE A 87 3.84 -5.84 15.16
C ILE A 87 4.18 -4.37 15.42
N GLN A 88 4.97 -4.06 16.44
CA GLN A 88 5.36 -2.68 16.74
C GLN A 88 6.17 -2.05 15.60
N GLY A 89 6.96 -2.85 14.87
CA GLY A 89 7.69 -2.40 13.68
C GLY A 89 6.81 -1.80 12.57
N LEU A 90 5.51 -2.12 12.54
CA LEU A 90 4.55 -1.54 11.59
C LEU A 90 4.47 -0.02 11.72
N SER A 91 4.32 0.50 12.94
CA SER A 91 4.20 1.93 13.18
C SER A 91 5.47 2.68 12.78
N PHE A 92 6.64 2.10 13.05
CA PHE A 92 7.90 2.67 12.63
C PHE A 92 8.02 2.70 11.10
N ARG A 93 7.80 1.56 10.41
CA ARG A 93 7.87 1.52 8.94
C ARG A 93 6.90 2.50 8.29
N SER A 94 5.65 2.53 8.76
CA SER A 94 4.64 3.46 8.24
C SER A 94 5.08 4.92 8.43
N ASN A 95 5.52 5.31 9.63
CA ASN A 95 5.92 6.69 9.88
C ASN A 95 7.20 7.10 9.12
N LEU A 96 8.16 6.18 8.98
CA LEU A 96 9.38 6.41 8.19
C LEU A 96 9.10 6.49 6.69
N ALA A 97 8.18 5.68 6.17
CA ALA A 97 7.71 5.76 4.78
C ALA A 97 7.05 7.12 4.52
N ARG A 98 6.14 7.57 5.38
CA ARG A 98 5.48 8.88 5.24
C ARG A 98 6.47 10.04 5.32
N LEU A 99 7.46 9.96 6.21
CA LEU A 99 8.56 10.95 6.25
C LEU A 99 9.37 10.94 4.95
N THR A 100 9.69 9.76 4.41
CA THR A 100 10.43 9.60 3.15
C THR A 100 9.67 10.27 2.00
N GLU A 101 8.38 9.99 1.86
CA GLU A 101 7.53 10.59 0.83
C GLU A 101 7.44 12.11 0.97
N ALA A 102 7.27 12.62 2.19
CA ALA A 102 7.25 14.06 2.44
C ALA A 102 8.60 14.71 2.07
N LEU A 103 9.73 14.12 2.45
CA LEU A 103 11.07 14.60 2.09
C LEU A 103 11.29 14.58 0.57
N LEU A 104 10.85 13.53 -0.12
CA LEU A 104 10.90 13.43 -1.58
C LEU A 104 10.06 14.53 -2.24
N SER A 105 8.85 14.77 -1.74
CA SER A 105 7.96 15.82 -2.25
C SER A 105 8.54 17.23 -2.11
N GLU A 106 9.38 17.45 -1.08
CA GLU A 106 10.11 18.69 -0.85
C GLU A 106 11.46 18.76 -1.60
N GLY A 107 11.84 17.71 -2.34
CA GLY A 107 13.12 17.62 -3.03
C GLY A 107 14.33 17.40 -2.11
N LYS A 108 14.11 17.01 -0.84
CA LYS A 108 15.16 16.73 0.15
C LYS A 108 15.69 15.29 -0.01
N ILE A 109 16.25 15.00 -1.18
CA ILE A 109 16.62 13.64 -1.63
C ILE A 109 17.59 12.94 -0.67
N GLU A 110 18.66 13.62 -0.24
CA GLU A 110 19.66 12.98 0.65
C GLU A 110 19.05 12.60 2.01
N LYS A 111 18.23 13.48 2.60
CA LYS A 111 17.52 13.17 3.84
C LYS A 111 16.57 11.98 3.64
N ALA A 112 15.84 11.92 2.51
CA ALA A 112 14.96 10.80 2.22
C ALA A 112 15.73 9.48 2.15
N LYS A 113 16.87 9.47 1.46
CA LYS A 113 17.77 8.30 1.38
C LYS A 113 18.22 7.84 2.76
N GLU A 114 18.65 8.76 3.63
CA GLU A 114 19.06 8.41 4.98
C GLU A 114 17.93 7.76 5.80
N ILE A 115 16.69 8.21 5.64
CA ILE A 115 15.54 7.63 6.34
C ILE A 115 15.23 6.23 5.82
N ILE A 116 15.32 6.00 4.50
CA ILE A 116 15.16 4.68 3.91
C ILE A 116 16.25 3.72 4.42
N ASP A 117 17.51 4.15 4.39
CA ASP A 117 18.64 3.36 4.88
C ASP A 117 18.48 3.00 6.37
N LEU A 118 18.07 3.97 7.20
CA LEU A 118 17.80 3.78 8.62
C LEU A 118 16.67 2.77 8.87
N ALA A 119 15.61 2.79 8.06
CA ALA A 119 14.52 1.83 8.14
C ALA A 119 14.99 0.41 7.79
N MET A 120 15.77 0.25 6.72
CA MET A 120 16.26 -1.05 6.27
C MET A 120 17.33 -1.65 7.19
N GLU A 121 18.10 -0.82 7.87
CA GLU A 121 19.08 -1.26 8.87
C GLU A 121 18.39 -1.77 10.14
N ASN A 122 17.43 -1.01 10.68
CA ASN A 122 16.89 -1.26 12.01
C ASN A 122 15.60 -2.11 12.01
N ILE A 123 14.91 -2.18 10.87
CA ILE A 123 13.70 -2.97 10.68
C ILE A 123 13.81 -3.78 9.38
N PRO A 124 14.84 -4.66 9.26
CA PRO A 124 15.12 -5.39 8.04
C PRO A 124 13.96 -6.31 7.62
N VAL A 125 13.91 -6.60 6.32
CA VAL A 125 12.85 -7.41 5.70
C VAL A 125 12.75 -8.80 6.34
N GLU A 126 13.89 -9.37 6.69
CA GLU A 126 14.08 -10.74 7.15
C GLU A 126 13.42 -11.03 8.51
N HIS A 127 13.28 -10.02 9.36
CA HIS A 127 12.95 -10.23 10.77
C HIS A 127 11.54 -9.76 11.17
N PHE A 128 10.97 -8.81 10.43
CA PHE A 128 9.74 -8.13 10.85
C PHE A 128 8.47 -8.60 10.14
N GLY A 129 8.57 -9.29 8.99
CA GLY A 129 7.40 -9.67 8.22
C GLY A 129 6.67 -8.44 7.65
N PHE A 130 5.33 -8.50 7.56
CA PHE A 130 4.46 -7.39 7.11
C PHE A 130 4.96 -6.66 5.86
N TYR A 131 5.17 -7.43 4.80
CA TYR A 131 5.94 -7.03 3.63
C TYR A 131 5.37 -5.86 2.84
N THR A 132 4.05 -5.63 2.89
CA THR A 132 3.42 -4.43 2.30
C THR A 132 4.00 -3.12 2.84
N PHE A 133 4.46 -3.10 4.10
CA PHE A 133 5.09 -1.92 4.70
C PHE A 133 6.57 -1.76 4.32
N VAL A 134 7.12 -2.68 3.51
CA VAL A 134 8.45 -2.56 2.93
C VAL A 134 8.40 -1.91 1.54
N GLU A 135 7.28 -2.10 0.81
CA GLU A 135 7.05 -1.61 -0.55
C GLU A 135 7.42 -0.11 -0.74
N PRO A 136 7.05 0.83 0.17
CA PRO A 136 7.43 2.24 0.02
C PRO A 136 8.95 2.50 0.00
N PHE A 137 9.75 1.62 0.60
CA PHE A 137 11.21 1.75 0.61
C PHE A 137 11.84 1.25 -0.70
N VAL A 138 11.20 0.31 -1.40
CA VAL A 138 11.63 -0.10 -2.76
C VAL A 138 11.47 1.09 -3.70
N ASP A 139 10.28 1.67 -3.73
CA ASP A 139 9.96 2.86 -4.52
C ASP A 139 10.82 4.06 -4.11
N GLY A 140 10.98 4.28 -2.80
CA GLY A 140 11.84 5.32 -2.25
C GLY A 140 13.29 5.22 -2.75
N TYR A 141 13.88 4.01 -2.78
CA TYR A 141 15.24 3.83 -3.29
C TYR A 141 15.37 4.19 -4.77
N TYR A 142 14.38 3.87 -5.61
CA TYR A 142 14.37 4.35 -7.00
C TYR A 142 14.33 5.88 -7.07
N LYS A 143 13.45 6.51 -6.30
CA LYS A 143 13.24 7.97 -6.30
C LYS A 143 14.45 8.76 -5.78
N VAL A 144 15.29 8.17 -4.93
CA VAL A 144 16.57 8.78 -4.49
C VAL A 144 17.76 8.41 -5.38
N GLY A 145 17.54 7.66 -6.47
CA GLY A 145 18.58 7.28 -7.43
C GLY A 145 19.41 6.04 -7.05
N GLU A 146 19.00 5.28 -6.03
CA GLU A 146 19.68 4.09 -5.53
C GLU A 146 19.08 2.81 -6.14
N THR A 147 19.02 2.73 -7.47
CA THR A 147 18.40 1.62 -8.22
C THR A 147 18.89 0.25 -7.77
N ASN A 148 20.19 0.07 -7.52
CA ASN A 148 20.72 -1.22 -7.08
C ASN A 148 20.18 -1.65 -5.70
N LYS A 149 20.01 -0.70 -4.77
CA LYS A 149 19.39 -0.98 -3.47
C LYS A 149 17.90 -1.30 -3.62
N ALA A 150 17.19 -0.55 -4.47
CA ALA A 150 15.79 -0.82 -4.77
C ALA A 150 15.58 -2.26 -5.28
N ARG A 151 16.37 -2.65 -6.29
CA ARG A 151 16.37 -4.01 -6.84
C ARG A 151 16.73 -5.07 -5.79
N ALA A 152 17.67 -4.78 -4.90
CA ALA A 152 18.04 -5.70 -3.83
C ALA A 152 16.88 -5.94 -2.84
N VAL A 153 16.13 -4.89 -2.47
CA VAL A 153 14.95 -5.05 -1.60
C VAL A 153 13.83 -5.77 -2.36
N PHE A 154 13.59 -5.41 -3.63
CA PHE A 154 12.63 -6.12 -4.49
C PHE A 154 12.93 -7.62 -4.56
N GLU A 155 14.18 -8.02 -4.77
CA GLU A 155 14.56 -9.44 -4.84
C GLU A 155 14.28 -10.19 -3.53
N LYS A 156 14.48 -9.54 -2.37
CA LYS A 156 14.10 -10.12 -1.07
C LYS A 156 12.60 -10.36 -0.98
N LEU A 157 11.80 -9.36 -1.35
CA LEU A 157 10.32 -9.44 -1.30
C LEU A 157 9.79 -10.47 -2.28
N LYS A 158 10.27 -10.44 -3.53
CA LYS A 158 9.96 -11.44 -4.55
C LYS A 158 10.21 -12.85 -4.04
N LYS A 159 11.41 -13.10 -3.49
CA LYS A 159 11.77 -14.43 -3.00
C LYS A 159 10.75 -14.95 -1.99
N ILE A 160 10.31 -14.10 -1.06
CA ILE A 160 9.32 -14.49 -0.04
C ILE A 160 7.99 -14.86 -0.69
N TYR A 161 7.43 -14.00 -1.54
CA TYR A 161 6.15 -14.29 -2.19
C TYR A 161 6.24 -15.53 -3.07
N ARG A 162 7.32 -15.67 -3.82
CA ARG A 162 7.54 -16.83 -4.70
C ARG A 162 7.64 -18.13 -3.92
N GLU A 163 8.43 -18.17 -2.85
CA GLU A 163 8.57 -19.39 -2.02
C GLU A 163 7.23 -19.81 -1.38
N ARG A 164 6.37 -18.85 -1.02
CA ARG A 164 5.03 -19.13 -0.51
C ARG A 164 4.09 -19.65 -1.59
N LEU A 165 4.09 -19.03 -2.77
CA LEU A 165 3.32 -19.51 -3.92
C LEU A 165 3.78 -20.90 -4.36
N ASP A 166 5.10 -21.15 -4.41
CA ASP A 166 5.67 -22.47 -4.69
C ASP A 166 5.19 -23.51 -3.66
N TYR A 167 5.11 -23.13 -2.38
CA TYR A 167 4.55 -23.98 -1.33
C TYR A 167 3.07 -24.28 -1.57
N TYR A 168 2.24 -23.27 -1.83
CA TYR A 168 0.80 -23.47 -2.07
C TYR A 168 0.53 -24.29 -3.33
N ALA A 169 1.32 -24.14 -4.38
CA ALA A 169 1.19 -24.96 -5.58
C ALA A 169 1.48 -26.45 -5.31
N GLY A 170 2.25 -26.76 -4.26
CA GLY A 170 2.65 -28.11 -3.87
C GLY A 170 1.71 -28.84 -2.91
N ILE A 171 0.73 -28.17 -2.30
CA ILE A 171 -0.23 -28.80 -1.36
C ILE A 171 -1.51 -29.29 -2.07
N PRO A 172 -2.29 -30.22 -1.47
CA PRO A 172 -3.55 -30.70 -2.03
C PRO A 172 -4.56 -29.58 -2.35
N LEU A 173 -5.38 -29.77 -3.39
CA LEU A 173 -6.28 -28.76 -3.91
C LEU A 173 -7.28 -28.24 -2.86
N ASP A 174 -7.82 -29.12 -2.02
CA ASP A 174 -8.70 -28.77 -0.90
C ASP A 174 -8.01 -27.85 0.10
N GLU A 175 -6.75 -28.13 0.45
CA GLU A 175 -5.94 -27.24 1.31
C GLU A 175 -5.61 -25.90 0.62
N GLN A 176 -5.46 -25.88 -0.71
CA GLN A 176 -5.30 -24.63 -1.46
C GLN A 176 -6.56 -23.74 -1.36
N TYR A 177 -7.76 -24.33 -1.49
CA TYR A 177 -9.02 -23.59 -1.29
C TYR A 177 -9.17 -23.08 0.14
N GLU A 178 -8.73 -23.83 1.16
CA GLU A 178 -8.70 -23.35 2.55
C GLU A 178 -7.75 -22.15 2.74
N LYS A 179 -6.76 -22.00 1.87
CA LYS A 179 -5.73 -20.95 1.89
C LYS A 179 -5.88 -19.91 0.79
N ILE A 180 -7.03 -19.85 0.13
CA ILE A 180 -7.23 -19.01 -1.05
C ILE A 180 -6.96 -17.52 -0.77
N GLU A 181 -7.33 -17.02 0.42
CA GLU A 181 -7.06 -15.63 0.83
C GLU A 181 -5.57 -15.35 0.96
N ASP A 182 -4.79 -16.29 1.51
CA ASP A 182 -3.33 -16.17 1.64
C ASP A 182 -2.67 -16.18 0.25
N ILE A 183 -3.13 -17.08 -0.64
CA ILE A 183 -2.62 -17.20 -2.02
C ILE A 183 -2.85 -15.89 -2.78
N ILE A 184 -4.10 -15.38 -2.78
CA ILE A 184 -4.44 -14.12 -3.45
C ILE A 184 -3.61 -12.97 -2.86
N SER A 185 -3.47 -12.90 -1.53
CA SER A 185 -2.68 -11.85 -0.87
C SER A 185 -1.21 -11.86 -1.28
N ASP A 186 -0.59 -13.04 -1.38
CA ASP A 186 0.81 -13.16 -1.82
C ASP A 186 0.96 -12.87 -3.33
N MET A 187 -0.01 -13.25 -4.17
CA MET A 187 -0.05 -12.88 -5.60
C MET A 187 -0.14 -11.37 -5.79
N GLU A 188 -1.06 -10.71 -5.09
CA GLU A 188 -1.20 -9.26 -5.12
C GLU A 188 0.05 -8.56 -4.58
N GLY A 189 0.66 -9.11 -3.53
CA GLY A 189 1.93 -8.62 -2.99
C GLY A 189 3.06 -8.65 -4.01
N TYR A 190 3.23 -9.77 -4.71
CA TYR A 190 4.22 -9.85 -5.78
C TYR A 190 3.86 -8.87 -6.92
N ARG A 191 2.59 -8.78 -7.31
CA ARG A 191 2.16 -7.86 -8.37
C ARG A 191 2.47 -6.40 -8.04
N ARG A 192 2.15 -5.94 -6.83
CA ARG A 192 2.47 -4.56 -6.38
C ARG A 192 3.97 -4.26 -6.45
N ASN A 193 4.83 -5.24 -6.14
CA ASN A 193 6.27 -5.08 -6.26
C ASN A 193 6.72 -4.91 -7.72
N ILE A 194 6.09 -5.63 -8.67
CA ILE A 194 6.35 -5.45 -10.10
C ILE A 194 5.85 -4.06 -10.56
N ASP A 195 4.69 -3.63 -10.08
CA ASP A 195 4.12 -2.33 -10.42
C ASP A 195 5.05 -1.17 -9.96
N ILE A 196 5.80 -1.33 -8.86
CA ILE A 196 6.84 -0.38 -8.45
C ILE A 196 7.97 -0.29 -9.48
N LEU A 197 8.41 -1.41 -10.06
CA LEU A 197 9.42 -1.42 -11.13
C LEU A 197 8.91 -0.64 -12.35
N ILE A 198 7.65 -0.88 -12.73
CA ILE A 198 6.99 -0.20 -13.86
C ILE A 198 6.89 1.30 -13.59
N ALA A 199 6.43 1.69 -12.40
CA ALA A 199 6.26 3.09 -12.01
C ALA A 199 7.58 3.88 -11.97
N ASN A 200 8.70 3.20 -11.79
CA ASN A 200 10.04 3.78 -11.75
C ASN A 200 10.85 3.55 -13.05
N ASP A 201 10.18 3.22 -14.16
CA ASP A 201 10.77 3.02 -15.49
C ASP A 201 11.88 1.93 -15.56
N ASP A 202 11.88 0.97 -14.63
CA ASP A 202 12.80 -0.18 -14.63
C ASP A 202 12.29 -1.29 -15.56
N ARG A 203 12.22 -0.98 -16.85
CA ARG A 203 11.54 -1.80 -17.88
C ARG A 203 12.12 -3.20 -18.02
N GLU A 204 13.45 -3.31 -18.04
CA GLU A 204 14.14 -4.60 -18.18
C GLU A 204 13.74 -5.55 -17.05
N MET A 205 13.75 -5.06 -15.82
CA MET A 205 13.38 -5.87 -14.67
C MET A 205 11.87 -6.12 -14.64
N ALA A 206 11.04 -5.11 -14.92
CA ALA A 206 9.59 -5.24 -14.95
C ALA A 206 9.11 -6.29 -15.96
N GLU A 207 9.61 -6.27 -17.20
CA GLU A 207 9.24 -7.23 -18.25
C GLU A 207 9.62 -8.66 -17.86
N LYS A 208 10.86 -8.84 -17.40
CA LYS A 208 11.37 -10.14 -16.96
C LYS A 208 10.53 -10.70 -15.80
N GLU A 209 10.27 -9.90 -14.78
CA GLU A 209 9.57 -10.36 -13.58
C GLU A 209 8.06 -10.52 -13.83
N THR A 210 7.47 -9.75 -14.77
CA THR A 210 6.08 -9.98 -15.24
C THR A 210 5.94 -11.34 -15.92
N ALA A 211 6.90 -11.73 -16.78
CA ALA A 211 6.87 -13.04 -17.43
C ALA A 211 6.97 -14.18 -16.42
N LEU A 212 7.86 -14.05 -15.42
CA LEU A 212 8.01 -15.03 -14.34
C LEU A 212 6.76 -15.11 -13.45
N PHE A 213 6.14 -13.97 -13.15
CA PHE A 213 4.90 -13.92 -12.40
C PHE A 213 3.76 -14.64 -13.12
N ASN A 214 3.59 -14.39 -14.43
CA ASN A 214 2.55 -15.03 -15.24
C ASN A 214 2.68 -16.56 -15.26
N ASP A 215 3.91 -17.09 -15.32
CA ASP A 215 4.16 -18.54 -15.26
C ASP A 215 3.75 -19.15 -13.90
N HIS A 216 3.95 -18.42 -12.79
CA HIS A 216 3.54 -18.89 -11.46
C HIS A 216 2.02 -18.83 -11.25
N ILE A 217 1.36 -17.75 -11.68
CA ILE A 217 -0.10 -17.63 -11.47
C ILE A 217 -0.89 -18.68 -12.24
N ASP A 218 -0.39 -19.13 -13.40
CA ASP A 218 -1.04 -20.17 -14.20
C ASP A 218 -1.20 -21.50 -13.44
N GLN A 219 -0.35 -21.78 -12.45
CA GLN A 219 -0.48 -22.93 -11.55
C GLN A 219 -1.76 -22.86 -10.71
N PHE A 220 -2.26 -21.65 -10.45
CA PHE A 220 -3.48 -21.37 -9.71
C PHE A 220 -4.69 -21.10 -10.62
N SER A 221 -4.58 -21.39 -11.92
CA SER A 221 -5.65 -21.13 -12.89
C SER A 221 -6.99 -21.76 -12.53
N HIS A 222 -7.00 -22.89 -11.83
CA HIS A 222 -8.22 -23.54 -11.35
C HIS A 222 -9.08 -22.66 -10.43
N PHE A 223 -8.54 -21.60 -9.82
CA PHE A 223 -9.34 -20.65 -9.03
C PHE A 223 -10.17 -19.68 -9.87
N TYR A 224 -9.78 -19.42 -11.12
CA TYR A 224 -10.41 -18.40 -11.96
C TYR A 224 -10.83 -18.87 -13.36
N ARG A 225 -10.41 -20.07 -13.77
CA ARG A 225 -10.70 -20.62 -15.10
C ARG A 225 -12.17 -20.96 -15.30
N ASP A 226 -12.90 -21.31 -14.23
CA ASP A 226 -14.34 -21.54 -14.30
C ASP A 226 -15.14 -20.22 -14.37
N SER A 227 -14.67 -19.15 -13.73
CA SER A 227 -15.29 -17.81 -13.87
C SER A 227 -15.21 -17.26 -15.30
N PHE A 228 -14.11 -17.51 -16.03
CA PHE A 228 -14.03 -17.13 -17.45
C PHE A 228 -14.89 -18.02 -18.37
N MET A 229 -15.10 -19.29 -18.02
CA MET A 229 -15.96 -20.20 -18.80
C MET A 229 -17.46 -19.91 -18.61
N GLU A 230 -17.87 -19.42 -17.43
CA GLU A 230 -19.24 -18.97 -17.17
C GLU A 230 -19.57 -17.67 -17.92
N ASP A 231 -18.62 -16.73 -18.00
CA ASP A 231 -18.79 -15.47 -18.74
C ASP A 231 -18.84 -15.70 -20.27
N GLU A 232 -17.99 -16.58 -20.83
CA GLU A 232 -18.03 -16.96 -22.26
C GLU A 232 -19.30 -17.75 -22.63
N ALA A 233 -19.85 -18.53 -21.69
CA ALA A 233 -21.12 -19.23 -21.89
C ALA A 233 -22.32 -18.28 -21.88
N GLN A 234 -22.27 -17.19 -21.11
CA GLN A 234 -23.32 -16.17 -21.10
C GLN A 234 -23.30 -15.29 -22.35
N GLU A 235 -22.13 -14.87 -22.85
CA GLU A 235 -22.03 -14.07 -24.09
C GLU A 235 -22.50 -14.84 -25.34
N ASN A 236 -22.27 -16.16 -25.40
CA ASN A 236 -22.68 -16.98 -26.55
C ASN A 236 -24.17 -17.37 -26.56
N THR A 237 -24.97 -16.96 -25.56
CA THR A 237 -26.42 -17.24 -25.52
C THR A 237 -27.32 -16.07 -25.95
N VAL A 238 -26.74 -14.93 -26.32
CA VAL A 238 -27.51 -13.81 -26.90
C VAL A 238 -27.88 -14.15 -28.35
N GLN A 239 -29.10 -14.68 -28.54
CA GLN A 239 -29.69 -14.92 -29.87
C GLN A 239 -29.71 -13.64 -30.73
N PRO A 240 -29.48 -13.73 -32.05
CA PRO A 240 -29.63 -12.60 -32.94
C PRO A 240 -31.11 -12.21 -33.03
N ASP A 241 -31.38 -10.96 -32.65
CA ASP A 241 -32.69 -10.32 -32.67
C ASP A 241 -33.30 -10.35 -34.09
N THR A 242 -34.33 -11.18 -34.30
CA THR A 242 -35.11 -11.17 -35.54
C THR A 242 -36.14 -10.06 -35.48
N SER A 243 -35.73 -8.83 -35.79
CA SER A 243 -36.67 -7.74 -36.05
C SER A 243 -37.33 -7.94 -37.43
N ALA A 244 -38.59 -8.38 -37.46
CA ALA A 244 -39.42 -8.33 -38.65
C ALA A 244 -39.79 -6.86 -38.99
N PRO A 245 -39.93 -6.47 -40.27
CA PRO A 245 -40.30 -5.11 -40.63
C PRO A 245 -41.79 -4.87 -40.37
N ALA A 246 -42.12 -3.78 -39.67
CA ALA A 246 -43.50 -3.31 -39.51
C ALA A 246 -44.03 -2.70 -40.82
N GLU A 247 -45.28 -3.02 -41.17
CA GLU A 247 -46.02 -2.46 -42.30
C GLU A 247 -46.32 -0.95 -42.11
N PRO A 248 -46.42 -0.16 -43.20
CA PRO A 248 -46.68 1.27 -43.10
C PRO A 248 -48.18 1.57 -42.91
N ASP A 249 -48.50 2.29 -41.84
CA ASP A 249 -49.83 2.82 -41.55
C ASP A 249 -50.08 4.11 -42.36
N THR A 250 -51.14 4.10 -43.17
CA THR A 250 -51.58 5.25 -43.97
C THR A 250 -52.68 6.00 -43.23
N THR A 251 -52.40 7.24 -42.83
CA THR A 251 -53.47 8.21 -42.50
C THR A 251 -53.22 9.54 -43.21
N GLU A 252 -54.17 9.86 -44.09
CA GLU A 252 -54.33 11.11 -44.83
C GLU A 252 -54.57 12.28 -43.89
N ALA A 253 -53.97 13.43 -44.21
CA ALA A 253 -54.37 14.73 -43.73
C ALA A 253 -54.91 15.53 -44.94
N THR A 254 -56.14 16.03 -44.85
CA THR A 254 -56.58 17.16 -45.68
C THR A 254 -57.28 18.23 -44.82
N ASP A 255 -56.96 19.46 -45.22
CA ASP A 255 -57.19 20.76 -44.61
C ASP A 255 -58.63 21.15 -44.26
N SER A 256 -58.76 22.06 -43.30
CA SER A 256 -59.78 23.10 -43.32
C SER A 256 -59.26 24.41 -42.69
N ILE A 257 -59.03 25.40 -43.56
CA ILE A 257 -59.03 26.84 -43.23
C ILE A 257 -59.95 27.52 -44.23
N GLU A 258 -61.14 27.91 -43.77
CA GLU A 258 -61.79 29.21 -43.97
C GLU A 258 -62.82 29.43 -42.86
#